data_AF-A0A3M2A4P3-F1
#
_entry.id   AF-A0A3M2A4P3-F1
#
_cell.length_a   1.000
_cell.length_b   1.000
_cell.length_c   1.000
_cell.angle_alpha   90.00
_cell.angle_beta   90.00
_cell.angle_gamma   90.00
#
_symmetry.space_group_name_H-M   'P 1'
#
loop_
_entity.id
_entity.type
_entity.pdbx_description
1 polymer ?
#
loop_
_entity_poly.entity_id
_entity_poly.type
_entity_poly.pdbx_seq_one_letter_code
_entity_poly.pdbx_strand_id
1 'polypeptide(L)'
;MTLVGFGPFEVLGEVLGSVGAFDEADLDQDSDGSGDRPLAWNVEGAWDVSEVVEVAVRVEGSRELGGQPELQYGAVVSWGPMEGVSLSLEYLHGEYDEDFGEDEDGNALDTRDLVTAQLAVEF
;
A
#
# COMPACT_ATOMS: atom_id res chain seq x y z
N MET A 1 12.50 0.89 -6.99
CA MET A 1 11.50 1.80 -7.56
C MET A 1 11.79 2.06 -9.03
N THR A 2 10.78 1.93 -9.88
CA THR A 2 10.80 2.26 -11.31
C THR A 2 9.57 3.10 -11.63
N LEU A 3 9.73 4.14 -12.44
CA LEU A 3 8.67 5.04 -12.88
C LEU A 3 8.68 5.15 -14.41
N VAL A 4 7.51 5.04 -15.04
CA VAL A 4 7.35 5.22 -16.48
C VAL A 4 6.12 6.09 -16.75
N GLY A 5 6.33 7.22 -17.42
CA GLY A 5 5.26 8.13 -17.84
C GLY A 5 5.07 8.15 -19.35
N PHE A 6 3.81 8.23 -19.81
CA PHE A 6 3.45 8.43 -21.21
C PHE A 6 2.19 9.30 -21.34
N GLY A 7 2.37 10.57 -21.69
CA GLY A 7 1.26 11.52 -21.79
C GLY A 7 0.60 11.73 -20.42
N PRO A 8 -0.72 11.60 -20.29
CA PRO A 8 -1.42 11.78 -19.01
C PRO A 8 -1.36 10.51 -18.12
N PHE A 9 -0.58 9.50 -18.49
CA PHE A 9 -0.49 8.24 -17.76
C PHE A 9 0.87 8.11 -17.09
N GLU A 10 0.85 7.63 -15.84
CA GLU A 10 2.04 7.26 -15.10
C GLU A 10 1.87 5.86 -14.50
N VAL A 11 2.94 5.06 -14.56
CA VAL A 11 3.01 3.75 -13.90
C VAL A 11 4.25 3.71 -13.02
N LEU A 12 4.05 3.33 -11.76
CA LEU A 12 5.09 3.17 -10.76
C LEU A 12 5.11 1.72 -10.29
N GLY A 13 6.32 1.19 -10.06
CA GLY A 13 6.49 -0.09 -9.39
C GLY A 13 7.64 -0.06 -8.40
N GLU A 14 7.45 -0.65 -7.24
CA GLU A 14 8.48 -0.85 -6.22
C GLU A 14 8.50 -2.27 -5.70
N VAL A 15 9.69 -2.71 -5.30
CA VAL A 15 9.91 -3.92 -4.53
C VAL A 15 10.97 -3.60 -3.49
N LEU A 16 10.71 -4.00 -2.25
CA LEU A 16 11.60 -3.84 -1.11
C LEU A 16 11.56 -5.13 -0.30
N GLY A 17 12.71 -5.61 0.15
CA GLY A 17 12.76 -6.80 0.99
C GLY A 17 14.11 -6.96 1.66
N SER A 18 14.17 -7.86 2.62
CA SER A 18 15.43 -8.23 3.26
C SER A 18 16.32 -9.03 2.30
N VAL A 19 17.64 -8.97 2.52
CA VAL A 19 18.61 -9.71 1.70
C VAL A 19 18.65 -11.20 2.08
N GLY A 20 18.17 -11.54 3.27
CA GLY A 20 18.06 -12.89 3.83
C GLY A 20 17.08 -12.90 5.00
N ALA A 21 16.87 -14.08 5.59
CA ALA A 21 16.10 -14.19 6.83
C ALA A 21 16.79 -13.42 7.96
N PHE A 22 15.99 -12.85 8.86
CA PHE A 22 16.46 -12.36 10.14
C PHE A 22 16.78 -13.54 11.07
N ASP A 23 17.51 -13.29 12.15
CA ASP A 23 17.66 -14.29 13.21
C ASP A 23 16.32 -14.47 13.94
N GLU A 24 15.97 -15.71 14.33
CA GLU A 24 14.69 -16.04 15.01
C GLU A 24 14.45 -15.18 16.27
N ALA A 25 15.53 -14.77 16.93
CA ALA A 25 15.47 -13.95 18.14
C ALA A 25 15.17 -12.47 17.87
N ASP A 26 15.37 -12.02 16.62
CA ASP A 26 15.16 -10.64 16.18
C ASP A 26 13.80 -10.47 15.49
N LEU A 27 13.39 -11.42 14.63
CA LEU A 27 12.12 -11.37 13.90
C LEU A 27 11.68 -12.79 13.47
N ASP A 28 10.59 -13.28 14.06
CA ASP A 28 10.00 -14.62 13.84
C ASP A 28 8.52 -14.58 14.26
N GLN A 29 7.69 -13.86 13.50
CA GLN A 29 6.33 -13.56 13.93
C GLN A 29 5.44 -14.80 14.00
N ASP A 30 5.57 -15.71 13.04
CA ASP A 30 4.83 -16.98 13.00
C ASP A 30 5.35 -18.02 14.02
N SER A 31 6.46 -17.72 14.70
CA SER A 31 7.13 -18.58 15.68
C SER A 31 7.55 -19.94 15.11
N ASP A 32 7.91 -20.03 13.83
CA ASP A 32 8.34 -21.27 13.19
C ASP A 32 9.81 -21.65 13.46
N GLY A 33 10.59 -20.73 14.04
CA GLY A 33 11.99 -20.92 14.41
C GLY A 33 12.96 -20.86 13.23
N SER A 34 12.55 -20.29 12.11
CA SER A 34 13.39 -20.08 10.92
C SER A 34 13.73 -18.61 10.68
N GLY A 35 13.04 -17.69 11.35
CA GLY A 35 13.21 -16.25 11.21
C GLY A 35 12.61 -15.71 9.91
N ASP A 36 11.98 -14.54 9.99
CA ASP A 36 11.23 -13.97 8.89
C ASP A 36 12.16 -13.39 7.80
N ARG A 37 11.70 -13.41 6.55
CA ARG A 37 12.31 -12.76 5.39
C ARG A 37 11.30 -11.83 4.67
N PRO A 38 11.03 -10.65 5.25
CA PRO A 38 10.03 -9.72 4.75
C PRO A 38 10.28 -9.30 3.30
N LEU A 39 9.19 -9.25 2.53
CA LEU A 39 9.14 -8.70 1.17
C LEU A 39 7.87 -7.89 1.01
N ALA A 40 7.96 -6.72 0.38
CA ALA A 40 6.83 -5.91 -0.03
C ALA A 40 7.02 -5.43 -1.48
N TRP A 41 5.92 -5.27 -2.19
CA TRP A 41 5.90 -4.70 -3.53
C TRP A 41 4.63 -3.89 -3.76
N ASN A 42 4.68 -2.90 -4.64
CA ASN A 42 3.50 -2.19 -5.13
C ASN A 42 3.61 -1.92 -6.63
N VAL A 43 2.45 -1.82 -7.27
CA VAL A 43 2.28 -1.30 -8.62
C VAL A 43 1.15 -0.30 -8.60
N GLU A 44 1.42 0.88 -9.13
CA GLU A 44 0.48 1.99 -9.21
C GLU A 44 0.34 2.46 -10.64
N GLY A 45 -0.88 2.83 -11.01
CA GLY A 45 -1.19 3.47 -12.27
C GLY A 45 -2.01 4.73 -12.01
N ALA A 46 -1.53 5.87 -12.47
CA ALA A 46 -2.20 7.16 -12.38
C ALA A 46 -2.59 7.68 -13.77
N TRP A 47 -3.69 8.42 -13.80
CA TRP A 47 -4.21 9.06 -14.99
C TRP A 47 -4.73 10.47 -14.68
N ASP A 48 -4.10 11.46 -15.30
CA ASP A 48 -4.59 12.84 -15.37
C ASP A 48 -5.81 12.91 -16.31
N VAL A 49 -7.00 12.80 -15.75
CA VAL A 49 -8.27 12.88 -16.49
C VAL A 49 -8.47 14.30 -17.04
N SER A 50 -8.04 15.31 -16.29
CA SER A 50 -8.03 16.73 -16.67
C SER A 50 -6.98 17.49 -15.85
N GLU A 51 -6.79 18.79 -16.09
CA GLU A 51 -5.88 19.65 -15.32
C GLU A 51 -6.20 19.74 -13.82
N VAL A 52 -7.39 19.31 -13.40
CA VAL A 52 -7.87 19.41 -12.00
C VAL A 52 -8.36 18.08 -11.43
N VAL A 53 -8.30 16.98 -12.19
CA VAL A 53 -8.74 15.65 -11.73
C VAL A 53 -7.74 14.59 -12.14
N GLU A 54 -7.27 13.85 -11.16
CA GLU A 54 -6.44 12.67 -11.31
C GLU A 54 -7.15 11.46 -10.70
N VAL A 55 -7.00 10.29 -11.33
CA VAL A 55 -7.40 9.01 -10.76
C VAL A 55 -6.20 8.09 -10.71
N ALA A 56 -6.08 7.29 -9.65
CA ALA A 56 -5.07 6.27 -9.57
C ALA A 56 -5.63 4.96 -9.02
N VAL A 57 -5.00 3.86 -9.40
CA VAL A 57 -5.22 2.52 -8.86
C VAL A 57 -3.92 1.97 -8.32
N ARG A 58 -3.98 1.20 -7.23
CA ARG A 58 -2.82 0.49 -6.69
C ARG A 58 -3.15 -0.97 -6.45
N VAL A 59 -2.14 -1.81 -6.62
CA VAL A 59 -2.10 -3.18 -6.12
C VAL A 59 -0.76 -3.35 -5.44
N GLU A 60 -0.77 -3.79 -4.19
CA GLU A 60 0.41 -4.05 -3.39
C GLU A 60 0.28 -5.40 -2.70
N GLY A 61 1.41 -5.95 -2.31
CA GLY A 61 1.43 -7.19 -1.55
C GLY A 61 2.66 -7.30 -0.69
N SER A 62 2.57 -8.17 0.30
CA SER A 62 3.64 -8.44 1.24
C SER A 62 3.71 -9.91 1.61
N ARG A 63 4.85 -10.33 2.14
CA ARG A 63 5.06 -11.67 2.70
C ARG A 63 5.98 -11.53 3.91
N GLU A 64 5.70 -12.28 4.96
CA GLU A 64 6.48 -12.30 6.21
C GLU A 64 6.67 -10.87 6.75
N LEU A 65 5.62 -10.04 6.62
CA LEU A 65 5.63 -8.64 7.02
C LEU A 65 4.45 -8.36 7.94
N GLY A 66 4.75 -8.37 9.24
CA GLY A 66 3.78 -8.23 10.31
C GLY A 66 2.79 -7.07 10.19
N GLY A 67 1.52 -7.39 10.39
CA GLY A 67 0.43 -6.40 10.46
C GLY A 67 0.12 -5.73 9.12
N GLN A 68 0.72 -6.20 8.02
CA GLN A 68 0.43 -5.73 6.67
C GLN A 68 -0.40 -6.76 5.90
N PRO A 69 -1.26 -6.31 4.96
CA PRO A 69 -1.96 -7.23 4.06
C PRO A 69 -0.99 -8.05 3.21
N GLU A 70 -1.30 -9.33 2.99
CA GLU A 70 -0.63 -10.15 1.98
C GLU A 70 -0.90 -9.59 0.57
N LEU A 71 -2.14 -9.13 0.35
CA LEU A 71 -2.58 -8.48 -0.88
C LEU A 71 -3.50 -7.31 -0.53
N GLN A 72 -3.25 -6.14 -1.12
CA GLN A 72 -4.13 -4.98 -1.00
C GLN A 72 -4.28 -4.30 -2.36
N TYR A 73 -5.51 -3.89 -2.68
CA TYR A 73 -5.78 -3.12 -3.88
C TYR A 73 -6.79 -2.01 -3.62
N GLY A 74 -6.77 -0.99 -4.47
CA GLY A 74 -7.71 0.10 -4.33
C GLY A 74 -7.55 1.19 -5.37
N ALA A 75 -8.28 2.26 -5.14
CA ALA A 75 -8.33 3.39 -6.05
C ALA A 75 -8.52 4.70 -5.30
N VAL A 76 -8.00 5.77 -5.88
CA VAL A 76 -8.15 7.14 -5.39
C VAL A 76 -8.59 8.05 -6.52
N VAL A 77 -9.44 9.02 -6.18
CA VAL A 77 -9.72 10.19 -7.01
C VAL A 77 -9.25 11.43 -6.28
N SER A 78 -8.51 12.27 -6.99
CA SER A 78 -7.99 13.55 -6.49
C SER A 78 -8.56 14.69 -7.32
N TRP A 79 -9.09 15.72 -6.66
CA TRP A 79 -9.66 16.91 -7.28
C TRP A 79 -8.99 18.17 -6.75
N GLY A 80 -8.39 18.94 -7.65
CA GLY A 80 -7.78 20.25 -7.38
C GLY A 80 -8.64 21.39 -7.88
N PRO A 81 -9.71 21.81 -7.16
CA PRO A 81 -10.65 22.82 -7.64
C PRO A 81 -10.04 24.21 -7.87
N MET A 82 -8.95 24.52 -7.17
CA MET A 82 -8.26 25.80 -7.22
C MET A 82 -6.79 25.61 -6.85
N GLU A 83 -5.96 26.56 -7.25
CA GLU A 83 -4.53 26.56 -6.90
C GLU A 83 -4.35 26.54 -5.38
N GLY A 84 -3.48 25.65 -4.90
CA GLY A 84 -3.20 25.46 -3.48
C GLY A 84 -4.27 24.68 -2.70
N VAL A 85 -5.28 24.08 -3.35
CA VAL A 85 -6.27 23.21 -2.67
C VAL A 85 -6.46 21.90 -3.42
N SER A 86 -6.37 20.78 -2.71
CA SER A 86 -6.73 19.46 -3.25
C SER A 86 -7.58 18.65 -2.27
N LEU A 87 -8.51 17.88 -2.82
CA LEU A 87 -9.36 16.93 -2.10
C LEU A 87 -9.22 15.55 -2.73
N SER A 88 -8.86 14.55 -1.93
CA SER A 88 -8.72 13.16 -2.38
C SER A 88 -9.64 12.24 -1.59
N LEU A 89 -10.19 11.24 -2.28
CA LEU A 89 -10.97 10.16 -1.69
C LEU A 89 -10.43 8.82 -2.18
N GLU A 90 -10.03 7.97 -1.23
CA GLU A 90 -9.41 6.68 -1.47
C GLU A 90 -10.25 5.55 -0.84
N TYR A 91 -10.28 4.42 -1.53
CA TYR A 91 -10.75 3.15 -1.00
C TYR A 91 -9.68 2.08 -1.19
N LEU A 92 -9.42 1.30 -0.15
CA LEU A 92 -8.48 0.17 -0.12
C LEU A 92 -9.18 -1.06 0.45
N HIS A 93 -8.95 -2.21 -0.18
CA HIS A 93 -9.34 -3.52 0.28
C HIS A 93 -8.09 -4.38 0.45
N GLY A 94 -7.88 -4.92 1.66
CA GLY A 94 -6.72 -5.75 1.99
C GLY A 94 -7.14 -7.13 2.52
N GLU A 95 -6.40 -8.15 2.11
CA GLU A 95 -6.47 -9.54 2.57
C GLU A 95 -5.18 -9.84 3.34
N TYR A 96 -5.31 -10.50 4.49
CA TYR A 96 -4.21 -10.76 5.42
C TYR A 96 -3.88 -12.24 5.49
N ASP A 97 -2.60 -12.54 5.69
CA ASP A 97 -2.15 -13.90 5.99
C ASP A 97 -2.45 -14.22 7.46
N GLU A 98 -2.96 -15.42 7.76
CA GLU A 98 -3.35 -15.82 9.13
C GLU A 98 -2.17 -15.82 10.12
N ASP A 99 -0.96 -16.08 9.63
CA ASP A 99 0.26 -16.19 10.45
C ASP A 99 0.94 -14.81 10.65
N PHE A 100 0.63 -13.82 9.80
CA PHE A 100 1.26 -12.48 9.83
C PHE A 100 0.29 -11.31 10.02
N GLY A 101 -1.01 -11.55 9.89
CA GLY A 101 -2.07 -10.57 10.00
C GLY A 101 -2.63 -10.52 11.41
N GLU A 102 -2.02 -9.72 12.28
CA GLU A 102 -2.56 -9.44 13.61
C GLU A 102 -2.90 -7.94 13.74
N ASP A 103 -3.97 -7.62 14.48
CA ASP A 103 -4.28 -6.25 14.89
C ASP A 103 -3.46 -5.81 16.13
N GLU A 104 -3.61 -4.55 16.54
CA GLU A 104 -2.90 -3.99 17.70
C GLU A 104 -3.25 -4.69 19.04
N ASP A 105 -4.35 -5.44 19.07
CA ASP A 105 -4.84 -6.21 20.23
C ASP A 105 -4.45 -7.71 20.15
N GLY A 106 -3.74 -8.12 19.08
CA GLY A 106 -3.28 -9.50 18.86
C GLY A 106 -4.35 -10.44 18.31
N ASN A 107 -5.40 -9.92 17.66
CA ASN A 107 -6.38 -10.73 16.97
C ASN A 107 -5.99 -10.93 15.50
N ALA A 108 -6.15 -12.16 15.00
CA ALA A 108 -5.97 -12.45 13.58
C ALA A 108 -6.92 -11.60 12.72
N LEU A 109 -6.36 -10.99 11.68
CA LEU A 109 -7.04 -10.24 10.64
C LEU A 109 -7.23 -11.13 9.42
N ASP A 110 -8.43 -11.15 8.86
CA ASP A 110 -8.75 -11.85 7.61
C ASP A 110 -8.79 -10.84 6.45
N THR A 111 -9.66 -9.83 6.58
CA THR A 111 -9.82 -8.78 5.57
C THR A 111 -10.03 -7.40 6.20
N ARG A 112 -9.74 -6.34 5.43
CA ARG A 112 -9.97 -4.95 5.82
C ARG A 112 -10.44 -4.09 4.66
N ASP A 113 -11.48 -3.29 4.90
CA ASP A 113 -11.91 -2.19 4.03
C ASP A 113 -11.58 -0.85 4.68
N LEU A 114 -10.88 0.03 3.95
CA LEU A 114 -10.50 1.36 4.42
C LEU A 114 -10.96 2.43 3.43
N VAL A 115 -11.60 3.49 3.96
CA VAL A 115 -11.97 4.68 3.19
C VAL A 115 -11.30 5.89 3.81
N THR A 116 -10.50 6.60 3.02
CA THR A 116 -9.74 7.78 3.46
C THR A 116 -10.14 8.99 2.64
N ALA A 117 -10.35 10.12 3.32
CA ALA A 117 -10.54 11.42 2.67
C ALA A 117 -9.47 12.41 3.17
N GLN A 118 -8.81 13.11 2.24
CA GLN A 118 -7.76 14.07 2.56
C GLN A 118 -8.05 15.42 1.91
N LEU A 119 -7.97 16.49 2.70
CA LEU A 119 -7.96 17.89 2.22
C LEU A 119 -6.56 18.46 2.46
N ALA A 120 -5.91 18.93 1.40
CA ALA A 120 -4.62 19.64 1.49
C ALA A 120 -4.78 21.11 1.08
N VAL A 121 -4.08 21.99 1.79
CA VAL A 121 -4.02 23.43 1.53
C VAL A 121 -2.56 23.91 1.60
N GLU A 122 -2.08 24.53 0.53
CA GLU A 122 -0.72 25.07 0.39
C GLU A 122 -0.75 26.62 0.37
N PHE A 123 0.28 27.29 0.93
CA PHE A 123 0.35 28.74 1.13
C PHE A 123 1.72 29.34 0.83
#